data_AF-A0A958X110-F1
#
_entry.id   AF-A0A958X110-F1
#
_cell.length_a   1.000
_cell.length_b   1.000
_cell.length_c   1.000
_cell.angle_alpha   90.00
_cell.angle_beta   90.00
_cell.angle_gamma   90.00
#
_symmetry.space_group_name_H-M   'P 1'
#
loop_
_entity.id
_entity.type
_entity.pdbx_description
1 polymer ?
#
loop_
_entity_poly.entity_id
_entity_poly.type
_entity_poly.pdbx_seq_one_letter_code
_entity_poly.pdbx_strand_id
1 'polypeptide(L)'
;MKNTCIALFSLLPVFLFSQTPPADTIFEHWHHEDKMAPTANEILLKIEVFDFNMKKIPALPVSAVQLESGRVWHGQTGSNGEVYFLVPKGKGYRFDAGKEQGLKQVRLPNAGYMRSSYGITYVADSYTETEKNDTVVQTVPSSQSPTRSKVLVKLKVSDFDDKPLEEEALYFTAQKTGKTYLAVSSPDGKASLMLPKGDTFCLSTRFVQHIECFGLKDDDFAQTLTLRYRTLGTKAILAREAERLRQAAIRDSLYRLERARDSIRFVRDSLGGMFSEQNFLHQLGFGGDAGEVEKQIRQRAEKERELIANDPQYFEKAGDEIKAVLFRMRSPWAKKVIVTDITGSMYPYMDQILLWHALQLVQGEDNRYLFFNDGDSQPEEDKLIGSAGGIYPTDAGDMRQLMETMVASMKAGGGGASPENDLEATLAGVKKLRGTDELILIADNYSDVRDMELLARLKVPVHIILAGSGAGVNEDYLEIAYKTGGSVHTLTQDIEDLAKLADGQTITIGDYQYRVSKGKFLQVSKG
;
A
#
# COMPACT_ATOMS: atom_id res chain seq x y z
N MET A 1 53.05 -46.56 -23.84
CA MET A 1 53.41 -45.93 -25.14
C MET A 1 52.29 -45.00 -25.56
N LYS A 2 52.67 -43.83 -26.08
CA LYS A 2 51.86 -42.63 -26.34
C LYS A 2 50.61 -42.90 -27.19
N ASN A 3 49.51 -42.22 -26.88
CA ASN A 3 48.79 -41.36 -27.84
C ASN A 3 47.71 -40.51 -27.15
N THR A 4 48.06 -39.24 -26.99
CA THR A 4 47.31 -38.00 -27.22
C THR A 4 45.80 -38.12 -27.46
N CYS A 5 45.00 -37.52 -26.56
CA CYS A 5 43.60 -37.17 -26.82
C CYS A 5 43.45 -35.64 -26.69
N ILE A 6 43.03 -35.01 -27.78
CA ILE A 6 42.86 -33.56 -27.96
C ILE A 6 41.49 -33.19 -27.41
N ALA A 7 41.43 -32.33 -26.40
CA ALA A 7 40.19 -31.73 -25.93
C ALA A 7 39.90 -30.46 -26.76
N LEU A 8 38.83 -30.48 -27.55
CA LEU A 8 38.25 -29.28 -28.16
C LEU A 8 37.57 -28.45 -27.05
N PHE A 9 38.15 -27.31 -26.71
CA PHE A 9 37.42 -26.23 -26.04
C PHE A 9 36.82 -25.32 -27.10
N SER A 10 35.49 -25.32 -27.19
CA SER A 10 34.72 -24.33 -27.94
C SER A 10 34.83 -22.98 -27.23
N LEU A 11 35.67 -22.09 -27.76
CA LEU A 11 35.69 -20.67 -27.42
C LEU A 11 34.40 -20.02 -27.95
N LEU A 12 33.47 -19.69 -27.04
CA LEU A 12 32.44 -18.69 -27.29
C LEU A 12 33.11 -17.31 -27.44
N PRO A 13 32.75 -16.51 -28.47
CA PRO A 13 33.34 -15.20 -28.64
C PRO A 13 32.79 -14.27 -27.56
N VAL A 14 33.70 -13.75 -26.74
CA VAL A 14 33.44 -12.57 -25.90
C VAL A 14 33.16 -11.41 -26.86
N PHE A 15 31.91 -10.98 -26.95
CA PHE A 15 31.56 -9.71 -27.60
C PHE A 15 32.12 -8.56 -26.76
N LEU A 16 33.39 -8.25 -26.96
CA LEU A 16 33.95 -6.95 -26.63
C LEU A 16 33.33 -5.94 -27.58
N PHE A 17 32.37 -5.15 -27.09
CA PHE A 17 32.08 -3.85 -27.69
C PHE A 17 33.31 -2.96 -27.50
N SER A 18 34.31 -3.11 -28.37
CA SER A 18 35.31 -2.06 -28.57
C SER A 18 34.69 -1.04 -29.52
N GLN A 19 34.29 0.11 -28.98
CA GLN A 19 34.24 1.29 -29.83
C GLN A 19 35.67 1.49 -30.34
N THR A 20 35.87 1.42 -31.65
CA THR A 20 37.16 1.73 -32.25
C THR A 20 37.50 3.16 -31.84
N PRO A 21 38.67 3.41 -31.21
CA PRO A 21 39.04 4.77 -30.82
C PRO A 21 39.00 5.69 -32.05
N PRO A 22 38.62 6.97 -31.93
CA PRO A 22 38.71 7.93 -33.02
C PRO A 22 40.11 7.88 -33.66
N ALA A 23 40.21 8.07 -34.98
CA ALA A 23 41.47 7.97 -35.72
C ALA A 23 42.60 8.89 -35.21
N ASP A 24 42.26 9.90 -34.41
CA ASP A 24 43.17 10.84 -33.72
C ASP A 24 43.41 10.51 -32.24
N THR A 25 43.39 9.22 -31.84
CA THR A 25 43.69 8.80 -30.47
C THR A 25 45.18 8.50 -30.29
N ILE A 26 45.83 9.21 -29.37
CA ILE A 26 47.23 9.08 -29.00
C ILE A 26 47.33 8.23 -27.73
N PHE A 27 47.97 7.06 -27.82
CA PHE A 27 48.20 6.15 -26.69
C PHE A 27 49.56 6.40 -26.01
N GLU A 28 49.82 7.66 -25.68
CA GLU A 28 51.10 8.10 -25.10
C GLU A 28 50.83 8.73 -23.74
N HIS A 29 51.34 8.10 -22.70
CA HIS A 29 51.17 8.52 -21.32
C HIS A 29 52.39 8.16 -20.49
N TRP A 30 52.52 8.82 -19.35
CA TRP A 30 53.64 8.64 -18.43
C TRP A 30 53.17 8.67 -16.97
N HIS A 31 54.07 8.29 -16.08
CA HIS A 31 53.94 8.32 -14.64
C HIS A 31 55.06 9.15 -14.01
N HIS A 32 54.97 9.37 -12.69
CA HIS A 32 55.95 10.19 -11.96
C HIS A 32 57.41 9.72 -12.18
N GLU A 33 57.61 8.40 -12.28
CA GLU A 33 58.93 7.76 -12.40
C GLU A 33 59.61 8.01 -13.75
N ASP A 34 58.85 8.29 -14.80
CA ASP A 34 59.38 8.52 -16.15
C ASP A 34 60.08 9.88 -16.29
N LYS A 35 59.93 10.77 -15.28
CA LYS A 35 60.60 12.08 -15.20
C LYS A 35 60.41 12.97 -16.45
N MET A 36 59.30 12.81 -17.15
CA MET A 36 58.99 13.63 -18.33
C MET A 36 58.99 15.13 -18.02
N ALA A 37 59.39 15.92 -19.01
CA ALA A 37 59.49 17.37 -18.92
C ALA A 37 58.64 18.05 -20.02
N PRO A 38 57.99 19.19 -19.71
CA PRO A 38 57.28 19.99 -20.70
C PRO A 38 58.23 20.61 -21.73
N THR A 39 57.70 20.95 -22.90
CA THR A 39 58.47 21.55 -24.01
C THR A 39 58.07 23.00 -24.24
N ALA A 40 58.70 23.67 -25.19
CA ALA A 40 58.31 25.03 -25.59
C ALA A 40 56.85 25.10 -26.09
N ASN A 41 56.31 24.00 -26.63
CA ASN A 41 54.99 23.95 -27.27
C ASN A 41 53.96 23.10 -26.52
N GLU A 42 54.40 22.24 -25.61
CA GLU A 42 53.53 21.31 -24.89
C GLU A 42 53.64 21.51 -23.37
N ILE A 43 52.50 21.38 -22.72
CA ILE A 43 52.37 21.35 -21.27
C ILE A 43 52.40 19.90 -20.82
N LEU A 44 53.14 19.64 -19.75
CA LEU A 44 53.03 18.37 -19.05
C LEU A 44 51.82 18.45 -18.11
N LEU A 45 50.73 17.85 -18.56
CA LEU A 45 49.45 17.78 -17.87
C LEU A 45 49.46 16.55 -16.96
N LYS A 46 49.36 16.76 -15.65
CA LYS A 46 49.13 15.72 -14.64
C LYS A 46 47.64 15.67 -14.31
N ILE A 47 47.04 14.49 -14.40
CA ILE A 47 45.69 14.22 -13.92
C ILE A 47 45.81 13.24 -12.75
N GLU A 48 45.27 13.61 -11.59
CA GLU A 48 45.17 12.74 -10.42
C GLU A 48 43.72 12.29 -10.25
N VAL A 49 43.51 10.99 -10.06
CA VAL A 49 42.19 10.41 -9.91
C VAL A 49 42.00 9.86 -8.50
N PHE A 50 40.91 10.29 -7.87
CA PHE A 50 40.51 9.91 -6.53
C PHE A 50 39.11 9.28 -6.53
N ASP A 51 38.81 8.42 -5.54
CA ASP A 51 37.44 8.08 -5.18
C ASP A 51 36.82 9.15 -4.25
N PHE A 52 35.56 8.98 -3.82
CA PHE A 52 34.90 9.92 -2.89
C PHE A 52 35.51 9.96 -1.49
N ASN A 53 36.36 9.00 -1.12
CA ASN A 53 37.09 8.98 0.14
C ASN A 53 38.51 9.57 -0.01
N MET A 54 38.77 10.28 -1.12
CA MET A 54 40.08 10.84 -1.48
C MET A 54 41.18 9.79 -1.64
N LYS A 55 40.82 8.51 -1.83
CA LYS A 55 41.78 7.44 -2.10
C LYS A 55 42.14 7.45 -3.59
N LYS A 56 43.43 7.41 -3.87
CA LYS A 56 43.98 7.36 -5.23
C LYS A 56 43.58 6.06 -5.94
N ILE A 57 43.19 6.15 -7.21
CA ILE A 57 42.73 5.00 -8.01
C ILE A 57 43.81 4.61 -9.02
N PRO A 58 44.56 3.51 -8.80
CA PRO A 58 45.52 3.00 -9.77
C PRO A 58 44.83 2.22 -10.89
N ALA A 59 45.54 2.02 -11.99
CA ALA A 59 45.11 1.17 -13.11
C ALA A 59 43.73 1.56 -13.70
N LEU A 60 43.37 2.85 -13.68
CA LEU A 60 42.15 3.36 -14.29
C LEU A 60 42.43 4.00 -15.65
N PRO A 61 41.75 3.61 -16.74
CA PRO A 61 41.85 4.32 -18.01
C PRO A 61 41.43 5.77 -17.87
N VAL A 62 42.24 6.71 -18.38
CA VAL A 62 42.00 8.15 -18.34
C VAL A 62 42.28 8.73 -19.71
N SER A 63 41.45 9.68 -20.14
CA SER A 63 41.66 10.41 -21.39
C SER A 63 41.61 11.91 -21.18
N ALA A 64 42.50 12.65 -21.84
CA ALA A 64 42.37 14.08 -22.05
C ALA A 64 41.93 14.32 -23.50
N VAL A 65 40.73 14.87 -23.69
CA VAL A 65 40.16 15.16 -25.01
C VAL A 65 40.26 16.66 -25.27
N GLN A 66 40.96 17.05 -26.33
CA GLN A 66 41.04 18.46 -26.72
C GLN A 66 39.68 18.93 -27.26
N LEU A 67 39.14 20.01 -26.69
CA LEU A 67 37.80 20.50 -26.97
C LEU A 67 37.64 21.00 -28.41
N GLU A 68 38.70 21.59 -28.99
CA GLU A 68 38.63 22.21 -30.31
C GLU A 68 38.74 21.22 -31.48
N SER A 69 39.46 20.11 -31.29
CA SER A 69 39.74 19.14 -32.36
C SER A 69 39.13 17.76 -32.13
N GLY A 70 38.75 17.43 -30.90
CA GLY A 70 38.36 16.08 -30.51
C GLY A 70 39.53 15.10 -30.37
N ARG A 71 40.78 15.55 -30.56
CA ARG A 71 41.98 14.70 -30.40
C ARG A 71 42.07 14.19 -28.96
N VAL A 72 42.40 12.91 -28.81
CA VAL A 72 42.37 12.20 -27.52
C VAL A 72 43.77 11.76 -27.13
N TRP A 73 44.19 12.09 -25.91
CA TRP A 73 45.35 11.47 -25.26
C TRP A 73 44.83 10.46 -24.26
N HIS A 74 45.19 9.19 -24.45
CA HIS A 74 44.68 8.07 -23.67
C HIS A 74 45.81 7.37 -22.92
N GLY A 75 45.57 7.06 -21.65
CA GLY A 75 46.50 6.35 -20.80
C GLY A 75 45.80 5.71 -19.62
N GLN A 76 46.59 5.21 -18.67
CA GLN A 76 46.08 4.62 -17.44
C GLN A 76 46.73 5.30 -16.24
N THR A 77 46.07 5.32 -15.08
CA THR A 77 46.69 5.83 -13.85
C THR A 77 47.73 4.85 -13.30
N GLY A 78 48.82 5.41 -12.77
CA GLY A 78 49.90 4.66 -12.12
C GLY A 78 49.55 4.24 -10.69
N SER A 79 50.52 3.68 -9.98
CA SER A 79 50.36 3.20 -8.59
C SER A 79 49.90 4.30 -7.61
N ASN A 80 50.20 5.57 -7.89
CA ASN A 80 49.80 6.71 -7.08
C ASN A 80 48.56 7.45 -7.62
N GLY A 81 47.78 6.80 -8.51
CA GLY A 81 46.52 7.32 -9.04
C GLY A 81 46.67 8.48 -10.03
N GLU A 82 47.84 8.65 -10.63
CA GLU A 82 48.14 9.75 -11.54
C GLU A 82 48.50 9.26 -12.95
N VAL A 83 48.22 10.11 -13.93
CA VAL A 83 48.66 9.95 -15.32
C VAL A 83 49.17 11.30 -15.84
N TYR A 84 50.21 11.26 -16.66
CA TYR A 84 50.77 12.44 -17.30
C TYR A 84 50.59 12.36 -18.82
N PHE A 85 50.26 13.49 -19.43
CA PHE A 85 50.17 13.68 -20.88
C PHE A 85 50.98 14.91 -21.30
N LEU A 86 51.65 14.84 -22.45
CA LEU A 86 52.19 16.01 -23.15
C LEU A 86 51.14 16.48 -24.13
N VAL A 87 50.60 17.66 -23.86
CA VAL A 87 49.48 18.21 -24.63
C VAL A 87 49.77 19.63 -25.10
N PRO A 88 49.29 20.05 -26.30
CA PRO A 88 49.46 21.41 -26.78
C PRO A 88 49.02 22.50 -25.80
N LYS A 89 49.87 23.51 -25.60
CA LYS A 89 49.56 24.67 -24.75
C LYS A 89 48.44 25.54 -25.33
N GLY A 90 47.75 26.29 -24.48
CA GLY A 90 46.74 27.29 -24.88
C GLY A 90 45.39 26.73 -25.37
N LYS A 91 45.15 25.42 -25.20
CA LYS A 91 43.95 24.71 -25.68
C LYS A 91 43.03 24.28 -24.54
N GLY A 92 41.77 24.01 -24.86
CA GLY A 92 40.78 23.46 -23.95
C GLY A 92 40.85 21.93 -23.89
N TYR A 93 40.69 21.35 -22.71
CA TYR A 93 40.66 19.90 -22.51
C TYR A 93 39.52 19.47 -21.61
N ARG A 94 38.89 18.36 -21.97
CA ARG A 94 37.96 17.58 -21.15
C ARG A 94 38.69 16.35 -20.62
N PHE A 95 38.47 16.00 -19.35
CA PHE A 95 39.01 14.79 -18.74
C PHE A 95 37.92 13.74 -18.60
N ASP A 96 38.22 12.53 -19.06
CA ASP A 96 37.37 11.35 -19.02
C ASP A 96 38.11 10.26 -18.22
N ALA A 97 37.40 9.43 -17.47
CA ALA A 97 38.01 8.30 -16.76
C ALA A 97 37.05 7.10 -16.69
N GLY A 98 37.59 5.89 -16.91
CA GLY A 98 36.80 4.67 -17.02
C GLY A 98 35.71 4.80 -18.10
N LYS A 99 34.45 4.69 -17.69
CA LYS A 99 33.28 4.89 -18.56
C LYS A 99 32.71 6.32 -18.51
N GLU A 100 33.18 7.15 -17.58
CA GLU A 100 32.67 8.51 -17.39
C GLU A 100 33.39 9.51 -18.28
N GLN A 101 32.61 10.32 -18.99
CA GLN A 101 33.12 11.42 -19.81
C GLN A 101 32.84 12.76 -19.13
N GLY A 102 33.71 13.75 -19.37
CA GLY A 102 33.48 15.12 -18.91
C GLY A 102 33.53 15.28 -17.41
N LEU A 103 34.41 14.55 -16.73
CA LEU A 103 34.66 14.69 -15.28
C LEU A 103 35.20 16.07 -14.93
N LYS A 104 35.91 16.71 -15.86
CA LYS A 104 36.38 18.10 -15.73
C LYS A 104 36.64 18.71 -17.08
N GLN A 105 36.46 20.02 -17.21
CA GLN A 105 36.93 20.79 -18.36
C GLN A 105 37.86 21.91 -17.88
N VAL A 106 38.99 22.09 -18.56
CA VAL A 106 40.00 23.10 -18.24
C VAL A 106 40.51 23.76 -19.51
N ARG A 107 40.95 25.02 -19.40
CA ARG A 107 41.72 25.68 -20.45
C ARG A 107 43.16 25.84 -19.99
N LEU A 108 44.10 25.23 -20.70
CA LEU A 108 45.50 25.28 -20.31
C LEU A 108 46.14 26.63 -20.69
N PRO A 109 47.11 27.12 -19.90
CA PRO A 109 47.84 28.36 -20.21
C PRO A 109 48.53 28.31 -21.57
N ASN A 110 48.68 29.47 -22.23
CA ASN A 110 49.49 29.59 -23.44
C ASN A 110 50.95 29.96 -23.09
N ALA A 111 51.59 29.16 -22.23
CA ALA A 111 52.98 29.33 -21.82
C ALA A 111 53.73 28.00 -21.93
N GLY A 112 54.94 28.03 -22.48
CA GLY A 112 55.79 26.84 -22.64
C GLY A 112 56.48 26.43 -21.34
N TYR A 113 57.04 25.22 -21.31
CA TYR A 113 57.76 24.64 -20.17
C TYR A 113 56.93 24.55 -18.86
N MET A 114 55.61 24.60 -18.98
CA MET A 114 54.69 24.58 -17.85
C MET A 114 54.26 23.16 -17.48
N ARG A 115 54.03 22.96 -16.18
CA ARG A 115 53.33 21.79 -15.63
C ARG A 115 51.98 22.25 -15.09
N SER A 116 50.92 21.51 -15.40
CA SER A 116 49.59 21.75 -14.85
C SER A 116 49.09 20.48 -14.18
N SER A 117 48.52 20.60 -12.99
CA SER A 117 48.01 19.46 -12.21
C SER A 117 46.55 19.65 -11.87
N TYR A 118 45.74 18.63 -12.13
CA TYR A 118 44.31 18.65 -11.81
C TYR A 118 43.87 17.34 -11.17
N GLY A 119 43.14 17.44 -10.06
CA GLY A 119 42.39 16.32 -9.51
C GLY A 119 41.03 16.17 -10.20
N ILE A 120 40.64 14.92 -10.45
CA ILE A 120 39.28 14.48 -10.80
C ILE A 120 38.84 13.38 -9.84
N THR A 121 37.54 13.28 -9.60
CA THR A 121 36.95 12.20 -8.80
C THR A 121 36.23 11.24 -9.72
N TYR A 122 36.46 9.94 -9.57
CA TYR A 122 35.82 8.87 -10.33
C TYR A 122 35.30 7.82 -9.36
N VAL A 123 34.08 7.34 -9.57
CA VAL A 123 33.55 6.21 -8.80
C VAL A 123 32.96 5.18 -9.74
N ALA A 124 33.54 3.99 -9.71
CA ALA A 124 33.03 2.86 -10.45
C ALA A 124 31.65 2.42 -9.92
N ASP A 125 30.77 2.04 -10.84
CA ASP A 125 29.59 1.25 -10.49
C ASP A 125 30.04 -0.12 -9.98
N SER A 126 29.89 -0.36 -8.67
CA SER A 126 30.17 -1.67 -8.04
C SER A 126 28.89 -2.45 -7.70
N TYR A 127 27.73 -1.85 -7.98
CA TYR A 127 26.43 -2.48 -7.87
C TYR A 127 26.01 -3.09 -9.21
N THR A 128 25.11 -4.06 -9.14
CA THR A 128 24.44 -4.64 -10.32
C THR A 128 23.00 -4.17 -10.37
N GLU A 129 22.46 -3.98 -11.57
CA GLU A 129 21.03 -3.72 -11.76
C GLU A 129 20.44 -4.60 -12.85
N THR A 130 19.23 -5.10 -12.60
CA THR A 130 18.45 -5.88 -13.55
C THR A 130 17.08 -5.24 -13.67
N GLU A 131 16.65 -5.00 -14.90
CA GLU A 131 15.33 -4.44 -15.22
C GLU A 131 14.42 -5.56 -15.71
N LYS A 132 13.26 -5.71 -15.06
CA LYS A 132 12.19 -6.63 -15.47
C LYS A 132 10.92 -5.81 -15.63
N ASN A 133 10.49 -5.61 -16.87
CA ASN A 133 9.42 -4.69 -17.24
C ASN A 133 9.74 -3.25 -16.76
N ASP A 134 8.92 -2.71 -15.86
CA ASP A 134 9.07 -1.38 -15.25
C ASP A 134 9.89 -1.40 -13.95
N THR A 135 10.21 -2.59 -13.43
CA THR A 135 10.83 -2.75 -12.11
C THR A 135 12.34 -2.97 -12.23
N VAL A 136 13.10 -2.12 -11.55
CA VAL A 136 14.57 -2.19 -11.43
C VAL A 136 14.93 -2.77 -10.07
N VAL A 137 15.67 -3.88 -10.09
CA VAL A 137 16.22 -4.53 -8.89
C VAL A 137 17.73 -4.32 -8.87
N GLN A 138 18.25 -3.87 -7.73
CA GLN A 138 19.67 -3.57 -7.57
C GLN A 138 20.29 -4.36 -6.43
N THR A 139 21.54 -4.78 -6.61
CA THR A 139 22.38 -5.31 -5.52
C THR A 139 23.47 -4.30 -5.23
N VAL A 140 23.28 -3.50 -4.18
CA VAL A 140 24.18 -2.40 -3.82
C VAL A 140 25.08 -2.81 -2.65
N PRO A 141 26.40 -2.99 -2.85
CA PRO A 141 27.30 -3.34 -1.76
C PRO A 141 27.47 -2.17 -0.79
N SER A 142 27.81 -2.47 0.47
CA SER A 142 28.02 -1.45 1.51
C SER A 142 29.18 -0.49 1.21
N SER A 143 30.12 -0.90 0.35
CA SER A 143 31.22 -0.10 -0.16
C SER A 143 30.82 0.85 -1.30
N GLN A 144 29.62 0.73 -1.85
CA GLN A 144 29.16 1.61 -2.94
C GLN A 144 29.17 3.07 -2.46
N SER A 145 29.71 3.93 -3.31
CA SER A 145 29.65 5.39 -3.15
C SER A 145 28.66 5.97 -4.16
N PRO A 146 28.09 7.16 -3.93
CA PRO A 146 27.30 7.84 -4.96
C PRO A 146 28.10 8.04 -6.26
N THR A 147 27.42 8.26 -7.38
CA THR A 147 28.06 8.57 -8.66
C THR A 147 27.61 9.94 -9.18
N ARG A 148 28.18 10.42 -10.28
CA ARG A 148 27.73 11.69 -10.89
C ARG A 148 26.29 11.60 -11.40
N SER A 149 25.87 10.45 -11.92
CA SER A 149 24.56 10.24 -12.51
C SER A 149 23.50 9.68 -11.55
N LYS A 150 23.92 9.07 -10.43
CA LYS A 150 23.02 8.45 -9.46
C LYS A 150 23.34 8.82 -8.01
N VAL A 151 22.29 9.09 -7.23
CA VAL A 151 22.34 9.31 -5.79
C VAL A 151 22.35 7.96 -5.08
N LEU A 152 23.24 7.79 -4.10
CA LEU A 152 23.21 6.64 -3.20
C LEU A 152 22.15 6.90 -2.12
N VAL A 153 21.05 6.17 -2.15
CA VAL A 153 20.01 6.24 -1.13
C VAL A 153 20.24 5.13 -0.11
N LYS A 154 20.34 5.51 1.16
CA LYS A 154 20.44 4.61 2.31
C LYS A 154 19.14 4.68 3.13
N LEU A 155 18.52 3.54 3.37
CA LEU A 155 17.25 3.43 4.07
C LEU A 155 17.47 2.83 5.45
N LYS A 156 16.78 3.36 6.45
CA LYS A 156 16.53 2.71 7.74
C LYS A 156 15.02 2.50 7.89
N VAL A 157 14.61 1.25 7.99
CA VAL A 157 13.23 0.78 8.01
C VAL A 157 12.96 0.11 9.34
N SER A 158 11.97 0.60 10.07
CA SER A 158 11.58 0.06 11.37
C SER A 158 10.07 0.10 11.56
N ASP A 159 9.58 -0.57 12.59
CA ASP A 159 8.25 -0.32 13.09
C ASP A 159 8.19 1.01 13.88
N PHE A 160 7.01 1.30 14.43
CA PHE A 160 6.78 2.49 15.25
C PHE A 160 7.38 2.38 16.66
N ASP A 161 7.86 1.20 17.06
CA ASP A 161 8.58 0.96 18.31
C ASP A 161 10.11 0.89 18.08
N ASP A 162 10.56 1.39 16.92
CA ASP A 162 11.97 1.45 16.47
C ASP A 162 12.66 0.08 16.28
N LYS A 163 11.90 -1.01 16.23
CA LYS A 163 12.42 -2.33 15.90
C LYS A 163 12.66 -2.43 14.39
N PRO A 164 13.85 -2.89 13.95
CA PRO A 164 14.12 -3.03 12.53
C PRO A 164 13.16 -4.02 11.86
N LEU A 165 12.72 -3.68 10.65
CA LEU A 165 11.89 -4.57 9.82
C LEU A 165 12.76 -5.26 8.78
N GLU A 166 12.81 -6.58 8.83
CA GLU A 166 13.54 -7.43 7.88
C GLU A 166 12.66 -7.81 6.69
N GLU A 167 13.24 -7.84 5.49
CA GLU A 167 12.58 -8.19 4.22
C GLU A 167 11.40 -7.26 3.89
N GLU A 168 11.44 -6.02 4.36
CA GLU A 168 10.43 -5.01 4.03
C GLU A 168 10.73 -4.43 2.64
N ALA A 169 9.80 -4.63 1.71
CA ALA A 169 9.88 -4.14 0.35
C ALA A 169 9.39 -2.68 0.25
N LEU A 170 10.26 -1.82 -0.30
CA LEU A 170 10.00 -0.41 -0.57
C LEU A 170 10.18 -0.13 -2.05
N TYR A 171 9.21 0.56 -2.64
CA TYR A 171 9.13 0.83 -4.07
C TYR A 171 9.29 2.33 -4.30
N PHE A 172 10.27 2.72 -5.12
CA PHE A 172 10.53 4.10 -5.48
C PHE A 172 10.21 4.30 -6.95
N THR A 173 9.02 4.83 -7.24
CA THR A 173 8.56 5.05 -8.61
C THR A 173 8.96 6.44 -9.09
N ALA A 174 9.71 6.47 -10.18
CA ALA A 174 10.18 7.66 -10.85
C ALA A 174 9.05 8.31 -11.66
N GLN A 175 8.74 9.57 -11.41
CA GLN A 175 7.60 10.25 -12.03
C GLN A 175 7.79 10.51 -13.53
N LYS A 176 9.01 10.84 -13.98
CA LYS A 176 9.23 11.11 -15.41
C LYS A 176 9.31 9.84 -16.24
N THR A 177 10.00 8.82 -15.73
CA THR A 177 10.26 7.58 -16.50
C THR A 177 9.25 6.48 -16.26
N GLY A 178 8.49 6.54 -15.16
CA GLY A 178 7.59 5.46 -14.73
C GLY A 178 8.32 4.23 -14.16
N LYS A 179 9.66 4.22 -14.13
CA LYS A 179 10.44 3.09 -13.59
C LYS A 179 10.31 3.00 -12.08
N THR A 180 10.18 1.79 -11.56
CA THR A 180 10.07 1.51 -10.13
C THR A 180 11.33 0.82 -9.62
N TYR A 181 12.01 1.41 -8.65
CA TYR A 181 13.20 0.85 -8.02
C TYR A 181 12.80 0.12 -6.74
N LEU A 182 13.11 -1.17 -6.65
CA LEU A 182 12.82 -1.99 -5.47
C LEU A 182 14.02 -2.00 -4.52
N ALA A 183 13.75 -1.70 -3.25
CA ALA A 183 14.68 -1.91 -2.14
C ALA A 183 14.05 -2.86 -1.12
N VAL A 184 14.83 -3.83 -0.65
CA VAL A 184 14.42 -4.78 0.38
C VAL A 184 15.35 -4.64 1.58
N SER A 185 14.78 -4.48 2.77
CA SER A 185 15.57 -4.31 3.99
C SER A 185 16.24 -5.61 4.46
N SER A 186 17.44 -5.46 5.02
CA SER A 186 18.18 -6.51 5.70
C SER A 186 17.63 -6.80 7.11
N PRO A 187 18.15 -7.80 7.85
CA PRO A 187 17.76 -8.06 9.24
C PRO A 187 17.89 -6.86 10.19
N ASP A 188 18.82 -5.94 9.91
CA ASP A 188 19.02 -4.70 10.66
C ASP A 188 18.05 -3.57 10.25
N GLY A 189 17.09 -3.84 9.36
CA GLY A 189 16.19 -2.84 8.80
C GLY A 189 16.92 -1.85 7.89
N LYS A 190 17.98 -2.26 7.19
CA LYS A 190 18.75 -1.38 6.30
C LYS A 190 18.59 -1.80 4.85
N ALA A 191 18.46 -0.85 3.95
CA ALA A 191 18.53 -1.10 2.51
C ALA A 191 19.33 0.01 1.81
N SER A 192 19.79 -0.25 0.59
CA SER A 192 20.45 0.77 -0.24
C SER A 192 20.08 0.58 -1.70
N LEU A 193 19.95 1.70 -2.40
CA LEU A 193 19.65 1.74 -3.83
C LEU A 193 20.35 2.95 -4.49
N MET A 194 20.56 2.86 -5.79
CA MET A 194 21.15 3.91 -6.63
C MET A 194 20.06 4.51 -7.53
N LEU A 195 19.59 5.71 -7.20
CA LEU A 195 18.52 6.39 -7.94
C LEU A 195 19.11 7.41 -8.93
N PRO A 196 18.64 7.45 -10.19
CA PRO A 196 19.13 8.45 -11.14
C PRO A 196 18.72 9.87 -10.76
N LYS A 197 19.61 10.80 -11.06
CA LYS A 197 19.37 12.23 -10.89
C LYS A 197 18.40 12.77 -11.95
N GLY A 198 17.82 13.92 -11.64
CA GLY A 198 16.93 14.64 -12.55
C GLY A 198 15.49 14.13 -12.57
N ASP A 199 15.09 13.23 -11.67
CA ASP A 199 13.71 12.73 -11.54
C ASP A 199 13.15 12.98 -10.12
N THR A 200 11.84 12.82 -9.96
CA THR A 200 11.15 12.80 -8.67
C THR A 200 10.69 11.38 -8.38
N PHE A 201 10.99 10.88 -7.19
CA PHE A 201 10.67 9.51 -6.78
C PHE A 201 9.61 9.53 -5.71
N CYS A 202 8.56 8.74 -5.90
CA CYS A 202 7.50 8.52 -4.91
C CYS A 202 7.70 7.15 -4.25
N LEU A 203 7.80 7.17 -2.92
CA LEU A 203 7.90 5.98 -2.08
C LEU A 203 6.52 5.32 -1.93
N SER A 204 6.47 4.01 -2.10
CA SER A 204 5.33 3.14 -1.79
C SER A 204 5.80 1.90 -1.03
N THR A 205 4.90 1.31 -0.25
CA THR A 205 5.04 -0.07 0.27
C THR A 205 4.12 -1.01 -0.50
N ARG A 206 4.07 -2.28 -0.10
CA ARG A 206 3.07 -3.24 -0.59
C ARG A 206 1.63 -2.78 -0.39
N PHE A 207 1.32 -2.08 0.70
CA PHE A 207 -0.05 -1.77 1.12
C PHE A 207 -0.41 -0.29 1.05
N VAL A 208 0.58 0.60 0.92
CA VAL A 208 0.36 2.04 0.88
C VAL A 208 1.14 2.64 -0.28
N GLN A 209 0.42 3.24 -1.22
CA GLN A 209 1.01 3.90 -2.39
C GLN A 209 1.23 5.39 -2.15
N HIS A 210 2.21 5.97 -2.84
CA HIS A 210 2.47 7.42 -2.89
C HIS A 210 2.60 8.08 -1.50
N ILE A 211 3.39 7.48 -0.62
CA ILE A 211 3.58 7.90 0.79
C ILE A 211 4.26 9.28 0.86
N GLU A 212 5.38 9.43 0.15
CA GLU A 212 6.18 10.64 0.11
C GLU A 212 6.92 10.69 -1.22
N CYS A 213 7.03 11.88 -1.82
CA CYS A 213 7.79 12.08 -3.06
C CYS A 213 8.93 13.08 -2.85
N PHE A 214 10.11 12.79 -3.39
CA PHE A 214 11.29 13.65 -3.31
C PHE A 214 12.00 13.78 -4.66
N GLY A 215 12.40 15.00 -5.00
CA GLY A 215 13.13 15.32 -6.22
C GLY A 215 14.64 15.15 -6.05
N LEU A 216 15.29 14.49 -7.01
CA LEU A 216 16.75 14.41 -7.10
C LEU A 216 17.24 15.40 -8.16
N LYS A 217 18.09 16.36 -7.75
CA LYS A 217 18.60 17.40 -8.65
C LYS A 217 19.52 16.80 -9.71
N ASP A 218 19.40 17.31 -10.94
CA ASP A 218 20.32 17.02 -12.04
C ASP A 218 21.53 17.95 -11.93
N ASP A 219 22.47 17.56 -11.07
CA ASP A 219 23.73 18.27 -10.86
C ASP A 219 24.90 17.27 -10.82
N ASP A 220 26.12 17.79 -10.83
CA ASP A 220 27.33 16.99 -10.83
C ASP A 220 27.80 16.53 -9.44
N PHE A 221 27.07 16.88 -8.37
CA PHE A 221 27.50 16.60 -7.00
C PHE A 221 27.18 15.17 -6.59
N ALA A 222 28.18 14.43 -6.10
CA ALA A 222 27.93 13.12 -5.56
C ALA A 222 27.21 13.23 -4.21
N GLN A 223 26.02 12.63 -4.16
CA GLN A 223 25.11 12.81 -3.03
C GLN A 223 24.72 11.46 -2.44
N THR A 224 24.81 11.36 -1.12
CA THR A 224 24.15 10.29 -0.36
C THR A 224 22.91 10.85 0.32
N LEU A 225 21.76 10.23 0.10
CA LEU A 225 20.50 10.55 0.77
C LEU A 225 20.21 9.47 1.82
N THR A 226 19.96 9.86 3.06
CA THR A 226 19.56 8.92 4.11
C THR A 226 18.09 9.14 4.45
N LEU A 227 17.26 8.11 4.27
CA LEU A 227 15.84 8.14 4.61
C LEU A 227 15.57 7.21 5.78
N ARG A 228 14.69 7.66 6.68
CA ARG A 228 14.15 6.85 7.76
C ARG A 228 12.67 6.65 7.53
N TYR A 229 12.22 5.41 7.50
CA TYR A 229 10.83 5.07 7.25
C TYR A 229 10.31 4.18 8.36
N ARG A 230 9.22 4.60 9.00
CA ARG A 230 8.49 3.85 10.02
C ARG A 230 7.17 3.38 9.43
N THR A 231 6.80 2.12 9.66
CA THR A 231 5.58 1.51 9.12
C THR A 231 5.06 0.41 10.02
N LEU A 232 3.85 -0.08 9.77
CA LEU A 232 3.27 -1.23 10.50
C LEU A 232 4.01 -2.55 10.18
N GLY A 233 4.66 -2.62 9.02
CA GLY A 233 5.42 -3.78 8.55
C GLY A 233 4.57 -4.81 7.82
N THR A 234 5.04 -5.26 6.67
CA THR A 234 4.31 -6.16 5.77
C THR A 234 3.98 -7.50 6.45
N LYS A 235 4.94 -8.07 7.18
CA LYS A 235 4.75 -9.35 7.90
C LYS A 235 3.66 -9.26 8.96
N ALA A 236 3.56 -8.13 9.67
CA ALA A 236 2.56 -7.95 10.72
C ALA A 236 1.15 -7.78 10.14
N ILE A 237 1.00 -7.02 9.06
CA ILE A 237 -0.27 -6.87 8.33
C ILE A 237 -0.75 -8.24 7.83
N LEU A 238 0.11 -8.99 7.13
CA LEU A 238 -0.25 -10.31 6.60
C LEU A 238 -0.60 -11.33 7.71
N ALA A 239 0.11 -11.28 8.84
CA ALA A 239 -0.21 -12.14 9.98
C ALA A 239 -1.59 -11.82 10.57
N ARG A 240 -1.96 -10.53 10.59
CA ARG A 240 -3.26 -10.08 11.07
C ARG A 240 -4.39 -10.45 10.11
N GLU A 241 -4.21 -10.27 8.81
CA GLU A 241 -5.14 -10.72 7.77
C GLU A 241 -5.40 -12.24 7.87
N ALA A 242 -4.35 -13.04 8.05
CA ALA A 242 -4.47 -14.48 8.22
C ALA A 242 -5.26 -14.87 9.49
N GLU A 243 -5.08 -14.13 10.59
CA GLU A 243 -5.84 -14.34 11.81
C GLU A 243 -7.31 -13.96 11.66
N ARG A 244 -7.63 -12.83 10.99
CA ARG A 244 -9.02 -12.46 10.67
C ARG A 244 -9.70 -13.53 9.84
N LEU A 245 -9.05 -13.99 8.77
CA LEU A 245 -9.57 -15.04 7.89
C LEU A 245 -9.86 -16.34 8.66
N ARG A 246 -8.99 -16.70 9.62
CA ARG A 246 -9.21 -17.85 10.50
C ARG A 246 -10.42 -17.65 11.41
N GLN A 247 -10.56 -16.47 12.01
CA GLN A 247 -11.68 -16.14 12.89
C GLN A 247 -13.01 -16.16 12.14
N ALA A 248 -13.05 -15.60 10.93
CA ALA A 248 -14.19 -15.65 10.03
C ALA A 248 -14.60 -17.10 9.73
N ALA A 249 -13.65 -17.95 9.31
CA ALA A 249 -13.92 -19.35 9.00
C ALA A 249 -14.44 -20.16 10.20
N ILE A 250 -13.96 -19.87 11.41
CA ILE A 250 -14.48 -20.46 12.65
C ILE A 250 -15.92 -20.00 12.89
N ARG A 251 -16.19 -18.70 12.76
CA ARG A 251 -17.52 -18.14 12.98
C ARG A 251 -18.54 -18.70 11.99
N ASP A 252 -18.19 -18.78 10.70
CA ASP A 252 -19.03 -19.37 9.66
C ASP A 252 -19.35 -20.83 9.95
N SER A 253 -18.36 -21.60 10.40
CA SER A 253 -18.54 -23.01 10.74
C SER A 253 -19.51 -23.19 11.91
N LEU A 254 -19.38 -22.36 12.95
CA LEU A 254 -20.31 -22.35 14.08
C LEU A 254 -21.72 -21.94 13.66
N TYR A 255 -21.83 -20.91 12.84
CA TYR A 255 -23.12 -20.42 12.34
C TYR A 255 -23.86 -21.46 11.49
N ARG A 256 -23.15 -22.17 10.59
CA ARG A 256 -23.76 -23.26 9.80
C ARG A 256 -24.30 -24.38 10.69
N LEU A 257 -23.61 -24.69 11.79
CA LEU A 257 -24.08 -25.68 12.78
C LEU A 257 -25.31 -25.18 13.55
N GLU A 258 -25.32 -23.91 13.96
CA GLU A 258 -26.47 -23.27 14.61
C GLU A 258 -27.70 -23.30 13.69
N ARG A 259 -27.57 -22.88 12.43
CA ARG A 259 -28.67 -22.97 11.46
C ARG A 259 -29.16 -24.39 11.19
N ALA A 260 -28.26 -25.36 11.12
CA ALA A 260 -28.66 -26.75 10.97
C ALA A 260 -29.50 -27.22 12.17
N ARG A 261 -29.15 -26.79 13.39
CA ARG A 261 -29.95 -27.07 14.59
C ARG A 261 -31.27 -26.33 14.59
N ASP A 262 -31.29 -25.06 14.22
CA ASP A 262 -32.49 -24.23 14.22
C ASP A 262 -33.48 -24.66 13.14
N SER A 263 -33.02 -25.09 11.97
CA SER A 263 -33.90 -25.68 10.95
C SER A 263 -34.52 -27.00 11.43
N ILE A 264 -33.77 -27.85 12.13
CA ILE A 264 -34.31 -29.06 12.77
C ILE A 264 -35.32 -28.69 13.87
N ARG A 265 -35.00 -27.69 14.70
CA ARG A 265 -35.88 -27.19 15.75
C ARG A 265 -37.16 -26.59 15.17
N PHE A 266 -37.07 -25.82 14.09
CA PHE A 266 -38.22 -25.24 13.41
C PHE A 266 -39.16 -26.32 12.84
N VAL A 267 -38.63 -27.38 12.22
CA VAL A 267 -39.45 -28.53 11.79
C VAL A 267 -40.16 -29.19 12.97
N ARG A 268 -39.53 -29.21 14.15
CA ARG A 268 -40.14 -29.74 15.38
C ARG A 268 -41.19 -28.79 15.97
N ASP A 269 -40.92 -27.49 16.02
CA ASP A 269 -41.78 -26.48 16.67
C ASP A 269 -42.97 -26.08 15.79
N SER A 270 -42.84 -26.18 14.46
CA SER A 270 -43.95 -26.04 13.50
C SER A 270 -45.01 -27.14 13.63
N LEU A 271 -44.67 -28.28 14.23
CA LEU A 271 -45.63 -29.33 14.64
C LEU A 271 -46.27 -29.04 16.02
N GLY A 272 -45.75 -28.09 16.80
CA GLY A 272 -46.14 -27.80 18.19
C GLY A 272 -46.71 -26.40 18.45
N GLY A 273 -46.78 -25.51 17.44
CA GLY A 273 -47.45 -24.20 17.54
C GLY A 273 -46.75 -23.17 18.45
N MET A 274 -45.48 -23.35 18.80
CA MET A 274 -44.75 -22.47 19.72
C MET A 274 -43.58 -21.79 19.00
N PHE A 275 -43.84 -20.65 18.37
CA PHE A 275 -42.81 -19.81 17.73
C PHE A 275 -42.11 -18.94 18.78
N SER A 276 -40.78 -18.86 18.76
CA SER A 276 -40.03 -17.90 19.60
C SER A 276 -40.22 -16.46 19.10
N GLU A 277 -40.29 -15.47 20.00
CA GLU A 277 -40.48 -14.02 19.74
C GLU A 277 -39.37 -13.33 18.88
N GLN A 278 -38.43 -14.09 18.32
CA GLN A 278 -37.30 -13.62 17.51
C GLN A 278 -37.20 -14.61 16.34
N ASN A 279 -37.17 -14.11 15.09
CA ASN A 279 -37.07 -14.83 13.79
C ASN A 279 -38.09 -14.35 12.72
N PHE A 280 -38.33 -13.05 12.55
CA PHE A 280 -39.31 -12.55 11.57
C PHE A 280 -38.96 -12.96 10.13
N LEU A 281 -37.69 -12.78 9.74
CA LEU A 281 -37.21 -13.15 8.41
C LEU A 281 -37.22 -14.68 8.19
N HIS A 282 -37.01 -15.49 9.24
CA HIS A 282 -37.20 -16.93 9.15
C HIS A 282 -38.63 -17.26 8.77
N GLN A 283 -39.60 -16.70 9.51
CA GLN A 283 -41.01 -17.02 9.33
C GLN A 283 -41.43 -16.74 7.88
N LEU A 284 -41.04 -15.58 7.34
CA LEU A 284 -41.26 -15.22 5.94
C LEU A 284 -40.53 -16.15 4.96
N GLY A 285 -39.27 -16.48 5.25
CA GLY A 285 -38.45 -17.38 4.43
C GLY A 285 -39.10 -18.76 4.22
N PHE A 286 -39.83 -19.24 5.24
CA PHE A 286 -40.54 -20.53 5.25
C PHE A 286 -42.04 -20.43 4.91
N GLY A 287 -42.47 -19.33 4.28
CA GLY A 287 -43.84 -19.20 3.76
C GLY A 287 -44.87 -18.72 4.79
N GLY A 288 -44.43 -18.10 5.88
CA GLY A 288 -45.29 -17.40 6.82
C GLY A 288 -46.03 -16.23 6.16
N ASP A 289 -47.20 -15.88 6.71
CA ASP A 289 -48.02 -14.78 6.22
C ASP A 289 -47.35 -13.43 6.51
N ALA A 290 -47.12 -12.63 5.46
CA ALA A 290 -46.42 -11.36 5.59
C ALA A 290 -47.18 -10.32 6.42
N GLY A 291 -48.52 -10.35 6.40
CA GLY A 291 -49.35 -9.44 7.19
C GLY A 291 -49.28 -9.75 8.68
N GLU A 292 -49.29 -11.04 9.05
CA GLU A 292 -49.12 -11.45 10.45
C GLU A 292 -47.71 -11.16 10.97
N VAL A 293 -46.67 -11.39 10.16
CA VAL A 293 -45.28 -11.02 10.54
C VAL A 293 -45.14 -9.51 10.72
N GLU A 294 -45.69 -8.70 9.81
CA GLU A 294 -45.70 -7.24 9.95
C GLU A 294 -46.36 -6.79 11.27
N LYS A 295 -47.50 -7.41 11.61
CA LYS A 295 -48.21 -7.12 12.86
C LYS A 295 -47.37 -7.47 14.09
N GLN A 296 -46.67 -8.61 14.07
CA GLN A 296 -45.76 -9.00 15.15
C GLN A 296 -44.59 -8.03 15.31
N ILE A 297 -43.99 -7.58 14.19
CA ILE A 297 -42.93 -6.57 14.19
C ILE A 297 -43.43 -5.28 14.85
N ARG A 298 -44.62 -4.79 14.47
CA ARG A 298 -45.19 -3.56 15.03
C ARG A 298 -45.49 -3.69 16.52
N GLN A 299 -46.06 -4.82 16.96
CA GLN A 299 -46.29 -5.09 18.39
C GLN A 299 -44.99 -5.14 19.19
N ARG A 300 -43.95 -5.77 18.64
CA ARG A 300 -42.64 -5.81 19.27
C ARG A 300 -42.02 -4.42 19.37
N ALA A 301 -42.11 -3.62 18.31
CA ALA A 301 -41.64 -2.24 18.31
C ALA A 301 -42.39 -1.36 19.33
N GLU A 302 -43.70 -1.53 19.51
CA GLU A 302 -44.46 -0.83 20.56
C GLU A 302 -43.96 -1.18 21.97
N LYS A 303 -43.74 -2.46 22.24
CA LYS A 303 -43.17 -2.91 23.52
C LYS A 303 -41.75 -2.36 23.73
N GLU A 304 -40.93 -2.35 22.68
CA GLU A 304 -39.57 -1.79 22.76
C GLU A 304 -39.59 -0.27 22.98
N ARG A 305 -40.57 0.47 22.42
CA ARG A 305 -40.78 1.91 22.73
C ARG A 305 -41.03 2.16 24.22
N GLU A 306 -41.80 1.30 24.88
CA GLU A 306 -42.01 1.40 26.34
C GLU A 306 -40.75 1.07 27.13
N LEU A 307 -40.00 0.04 26.70
CA LEU A 307 -38.76 -0.37 27.38
C LEU A 307 -37.68 0.71 27.28
N ILE A 308 -37.44 1.28 26.10
CA ILE A 308 -36.45 2.35 25.93
C ILE A 308 -36.85 3.66 26.63
N ALA A 309 -38.15 3.93 26.78
CA ALA A 309 -38.62 5.09 27.53
C ALA A 309 -38.28 4.99 29.03
N ASN A 310 -38.24 3.76 29.56
CA ASN A 310 -37.88 3.49 30.95
C ASN A 310 -36.37 3.27 31.15
N ASP A 311 -35.68 2.75 30.14
CA ASP A 311 -34.23 2.48 30.16
C ASP A 311 -33.58 2.86 28.83
N PRO A 312 -33.00 4.07 28.72
CA PRO A 312 -32.34 4.51 27.49
C PRO A 312 -31.13 3.66 27.06
N GLN A 313 -30.64 2.74 27.90
CA GLN A 313 -29.56 1.79 27.58
C GLN A 313 -30.09 0.37 27.30
N TYR A 314 -31.40 0.23 27.06
CA TYR A 314 -32.03 -1.08 26.89
C TYR A 314 -31.38 -1.90 25.78
N PHE A 315 -31.11 -1.31 24.62
CA PHE A 315 -30.53 -2.03 23.48
C PHE A 315 -29.08 -2.49 23.76
N GLU A 316 -28.28 -1.65 24.41
CA GLU A 316 -26.93 -2.04 24.85
C GLU A 316 -26.96 -3.23 25.81
N LYS A 317 -27.87 -3.21 26.79
CA LYS A 317 -28.03 -4.30 27.77
C LYS A 317 -28.60 -5.58 27.14
N ALA A 318 -29.43 -5.43 26.11
CA ALA A 318 -29.98 -6.55 25.35
C ALA A 318 -28.95 -7.16 24.37
N GLY A 319 -27.84 -6.47 24.10
CA GLY A 319 -26.88 -6.89 23.08
C GLY A 319 -27.36 -6.63 21.65
N ASP A 320 -28.33 -5.73 21.47
CA ASP A 320 -28.88 -5.36 20.16
C ASP A 320 -27.92 -4.38 19.46
N GLU A 321 -26.81 -4.88 18.91
CA GLU A 321 -25.70 -4.07 18.39
C GLU A 321 -26.12 -2.99 17.38
N ILE A 322 -27.02 -3.32 16.45
CA ILE A 322 -27.48 -2.37 15.44
C ILE A 322 -28.44 -1.35 16.04
N LYS A 323 -29.47 -1.80 16.77
CA LYS A 323 -30.46 -0.89 17.37
C LYS A 323 -29.83 0.01 18.43
N ALA A 324 -28.84 -0.46 19.18
CA ALA A 324 -28.11 0.36 20.14
C ALA A 324 -27.45 1.57 19.47
N VAL A 325 -26.71 1.34 18.38
CA VAL A 325 -26.07 2.42 17.62
C VAL A 325 -27.10 3.34 16.98
N LEU A 326 -28.09 2.78 16.26
CA LEU A 326 -29.12 3.59 15.61
C LEU A 326 -29.90 4.42 16.62
N PHE A 327 -30.14 3.88 17.83
CA PHE A 327 -30.75 4.63 18.92
C PHE A 327 -29.85 5.77 19.38
N ARG A 328 -28.57 5.54 19.68
CA ARG A 328 -27.64 6.60 20.09
C ARG A 328 -27.51 7.70 19.02
N MET A 329 -27.46 7.31 17.75
CA MET A 329 -27.26 8.21 16.61
C MET A 329 -28.56 8.71 15.96
N ARG A 330 -29.72 8.44 16.56
CA ARG A 330 -31.04 8.74 15.96
C ARG A 330 -31.23 10.21 15.56
N SER A 331 -30.70 11.13 16.37
CA SER A 331 -30.83 12.57 16.11
C SER A 331 -29.87 13.07 15.02
N PRO A 332 -28.55 12.79 15.07
CA PRO A 332 -27.65 13.20 13.99
C PRO A 332 -27.98 12.50 12.67
N TRP A 333 -28.48 11.26 12.69
CA TRP A 333 -28.81 10.48 11.51
C TRP A 333 -30.32 10.41 11.23
N ALA A 334 -31.02 11.53 11.37
CA ALA A 334 -32.48 11.59 11.16
C ALA A 334 -32.89 11.20 9.73
N LYS A 335 -32.06 11.50 8.73
CA LYS A 335 -32.24 11.08 7.34
C LYS A 335 -31.03 10.30 6.90
N LYS A 336 -31.23 9.09 6.40
CA LYS A 336 -30.13 8.15 6.18
C LYS A 336 -30.41 7.16 5.06
N VAL A 337 -29.35 6.83 4.33
CA VAL A 337 -29.30 5.65 3.47
C VAL A 337 -28.53 4.57 4.23
N ILE A 338 -29.21 3.47 4.52
CA ILE A 338 -28.70 2.33 5.27
C ILE A 338 -28.39 1.22 4.27
N VAL A 339 -27.10 0.99 4.06
CA VAL A 339 -26.53 -0.11 3.29
C VAL A 339 -26.27 -1.25 4.27
N THR A 340 -26.79 -2.44 4.02
CA THR A 340 -26.74 -3.54 4.98
C THR A 340 -26.31 -4.83 4.32
N ASP A 341 -25.26 -5.42 4.87
CA ASP A 341 -24.85 -6.79 4.63
C ASP A 341 -25.99 -7.73 5.05
N ILE A 342 -26.39 -8.61 4.12
CA ILE A 342 -27.41 -9.63 4.33
C ILE A 342 -26.92 -11.05 4.04
N THR A 343 -25.60 -11.26 4.17
CA THR A 343 -25.00 -12.58 4.18
C THR A 343 -25.45 -13.42 5.38
N GLY A 344 -25.14 -14.72 5.34
CA GLY A 344 -25.61 -15.67 6.34
C GLY A 344 -25.19 -15.29 7.76
N SER A 345 -23.94 -14.88 7.97
CA SER A 345 -23.42 -14.50 9.29
C SER A 345 -24.17 -13.32 9.92
N MET A 346 -24.77 -12.44 9.10
CA MET A 346 -25.57 -11.31 9.55
C MET A 346 -26.96 -11.67 10.09
N TYR A 347 -27.42 -12.90 9.90
CA TYR A 347 -28.77 -13.34 10.27
C TYR A 347 -29.21 -13.03 11.71
N PRO A 348 -28.36 -13.18 12.76
CA PRO A 348 -28.73 -12.83 14.14
C PRO A 348 -29.05 -11.34 14.35
N TYR A 349 -28.68 -10.48 13.40
CA TYR A 349 -28.79 -9.03 13.49
C TYR A 349 -29.88 -8.46 12.59
N MET A 350 -30.30 -9.16 11.55
CA MET A 350 -31.20 -8.62 10.52
C MET A 350 -32.58 -8.18 11.06
N ASP A 351 -33.16 -8.90 12.02
CA ASP A 351 -34.44 -8.54 12.64
C ASP A 351 -34.37 -7.16 13.34
N GLN A 352 -33.18 -6.73 13.76
CA GLN A 352 -32.96 -5.40 14.33
C GLN A 352 -33.23 -4.28 13.33
N ILE A 353 -33.03 -4.51 12.03
CA ILE A 353 -33.32 -3.54 10.95
C ILE A 353 -34.82 -3.31 10.81
N LEU A 354 -35.60 -4.41 10.79
CA LEU A 354 -37.05 -4.37 10.70
C LEU A 354 -37.65 -3.67 11.93
N LEU A 355 -37.16 -4.04 13.12
CA LEU A 355 -37.59 -3.41 14.37
C LEU A 355 -37.22 -1.93 14.40
N TRP A 356 -36.01 -1.55 13.99
CA TRP A 356 -35.63 -0.14 13.88
C TRP A 356 -36.59 0.64 12.98
N HIS A 357 -36.88 0.11 11.81
CA HIS A 357 -37.82 0.74 10.87
C HIS A 357 -39.22 0.93 11.49
N ALA A 358 -39.70 -0.04 12.28
CA ALA A 358 -41.00 0.01 12.94
C ALA A 358 -41.05 0.97 14.16
N LEU A 359 -39.91 1.21 14.81
CA LEU A 359 -39.83 2.05 16.01
C LEU A 359 -40.12 3.52 15.71
N GLN A 360 -39.74 4.04 14.54
CA GLN A 360 -40.01 5.42 14.08
C GLN A 360 -39.81 6.47 15.18
N LEU A 361 -38.65 6.44 15.85
CA LEU A 361 -38.40 7.22 17.07
C LEU A 361 -38.18 8.71 16.82
N VAL A 362 -37.96 9.10 15.56
CA VAL A 362 -37.66 10.47 15.17
C VAL A 362 -38.75 10.98 14.24
N GLN A 363 -39.31 12.15 14.59
CA GLN A 363 -40.32 12.79 13.76
C GLN A 363 -39.72 13.16 12.40
N GLY A 364 -40.32 12.67 11.31
CA GLY A 364 -39.84 12.90 9.96
C GLY A 364 -38.58 12.11 9.60
N GLU A 365 -38.30 11.01 10.32
CA GLU A 365 -37.28 10.03 9.95
C GLU A 365 -37.52 9.54 8.51
N ASP A 366 -36.47 9.61 7.69
CA ASP A 366 -36.48 9.13 6.31
C ASP A 366 -35.32 8.17 6.13
N ASN A 367 -35.62 6.89 6.36
CA ASN A 367 -34.68 5.81 6.10
C ASN A 367 -34.76 5.44 4.62
N ARG A 368 -33.70 4.90 4.05
CA ARG A 368 -33.68 4.28 2.72
C ARG A 368 -32.77 3.09 2.82
N TYR A 369 -33.15 1.96 2.25
CA TYR A 369 -32.42 0.72 2.47
C TYR A 369 -31.82 0.20 1.17
N LEU A 370 -30.65 -0.38 1.30
CA LEU A 370 -30.00 -1.17 0.27
C LEU A 370 -29.39 -2.38 0.95
N PHE A 371 -29.67 -3.57 0.42
CA PHE A 371 -29.09 -4.81 0.93
C PHE A 371 -28.06 -5.34 -0.05
N PHE A 372 -27.02 -6.00 0.46
CA PHE A 372 -26.09 -6.73 -0.38
C PHE A 372 -25.79 -8.12 0.19
N ASN A 373 -25.52 -9.08 -0.69
CA ASN A 373 -25.37 -10.49 -0.32
C ASN A 373 -24.08 -11.13 -0.88
N ASP A 374 -23.11 -10.29 -1.26
CA ASP A 374 -21.83 -10.70 -1.85
C ASP A 374 -21.98 -11.46 -3.19
N GLY A 375 -22.77 -10.89 -4.10
CA GLY A 375 -22.79 -11.27 -5.51
C GLY A 375 -23.68 -12.47 -5.88
N ASP A 376 -24.85 -12.62 -5.26
CA ASP A 376 -25.89 -13.60 -5.67
C ASP A 376 -25.42 -15.06 -5.78
N SER A 377 -24.57 -15.49 -4.84
CA SER A 377 -23.96 -16.82 -4.82
C SER A 377 -23.10 -17.15 -6.06
N GLN A 378 -22.63 -16.14 -6.79
CA GLN A 378 -21.68 -16.34 -7.87
C GLN A 378 -20.39 -17.00 -7.36
N PRO A 379 -19.71 -17.82 -8.19
CA PRO A 379 -18.37 -18.32 -7.89
C PRO A 379 -17.40 -17.18 -7.61
N GLU A 380 -16.41 -17.44 -6.75
CA GLU A 380 -15.42 -16.46 -6.33
C GLU A 380 -14.66 -15.82 -7.51
N GLU A 381 -14.35 -16.61 -8.55
CA GLU A 381 -13.70 -16.13 -9.77
C GLU A 381 -14.53 -15.12 -10.59
N ASP A 382 -15.85 -15.13 -10.43
CA ASP A 382 -16.77 -14.26 -11.17
C ASP A 382 -17.07 -12.95 -10.41
N LYS A 383 -16.73 -12.87 -9.12
CA LYS A 383 -16.92 -11.69 -8.26
C LYS A 383 -15.84 -10.63 -8.51
N LEU A 384 -15.87 -10.05 -9.70
CA LEU A 384 -14.96 -8.97 -10.09
C LEU A 384 -15.24 -7.70 -9.27
N ILE A 385 -14.16 -7.05 -8.82
CA ILE A 385 -14.25 -5.80 -8.03
C ILE A 385 -15.08 -4.74 -8.78
N GLY A 386 -16.14 -4.27 -8.12
CA GLY A 386 -17.04 -3.24 -8.64
C GLY A 386 -18.10 -3.72 -9.61
N SER A 387 -18.23 -5.04 -9.80
CA SER A 387 -19.30 -5.66 -10.60
C SER A 387 -19.69 -7.05 -10.09
N ALA A 388 -19.51 -7.34 -8.79
CA ALA A 388 -19.91 -8.62 -8.22
C ALA A 388 -21.44 -8.76 -8.16
N GLY A 389 -22.16 -7.64 -8.05
CA GLY A 389 -23.63 -7.63 -8.02
C GLY A 389 -24.21 -7.97 -6.65
N GLY A 390 -25.40 -8.58 -6.62
CA GLY A 390 -26.08 -8.88 -5.37
C GLY A 390 -26.53 -7.65 -4.58
N ILE A 391 -26.95 -6.59 -5.27
CA ILE A 391 -27.33 -5.30 -4.69
C ILE A 391 -28.82 -5.07 -4.85
N TYR A 392 -29.53 -4.90 -3.73
CA TYR A 392 -30.98 -4.87 -3.64
C TYR A 392 -31.48 -3.58 -2.96
N PRO A 393 -31.72 -2.51 -3.72
CA PRO A 393 -32.29 -1.28 -3.17
C PRO A 393 -33.78 -1.43 -2.88
N THR A 394 -34.26 -0.79 -1.82
CA THR A 394 -35.69 -0.65 -1.53
C THR A 394 -36.01 0.73 -0.97
N ASP A 395 -37.19 1.23 -1.31
CA ASP A 395 -37.68 2.51 -0.79
C ASP A 395 -38.35 2.25 0.57
N ALA A 396 -38.00 3.02 1.60
CA ALA A 396 -38.37 2.70 2.98
C ALA A 396 -39.80 3.08 3.39
N GLY A 397 -40.70 3.31 2.44
CA GLY A 397 -42.08 3.72 2.79
C GLY A 397 -42.93 2.57 3.33
N ASP A 398 -42.63 1.33 2.93
CA ASP A 398 -43.48 0.16 3.15
C ASP A 398 -42.70 -0.98 3.85
N MET A 399 -43.15 -1.35 5.05
CA MET A 399 -42.59 -2.47 5.82
C MET A 399 -42.64 -3.79 5.05
N ARG A 400 -43.71 -4.03 4.29
CA ARG A 400 -43.85 -5.25 3.50
C ARG A 400 -42.82 -5.31 2.37
N GLN A 401 -42.62 -4.18 1.67
CA GLN A 401 -41.58 -4.08 0.63
C GLN A 401 -40.18 -4.28 1.22
N LEU A 402 -39.92 -3.73 2.41
CA LEU A 402 -38.67 -3.92 3.14
C LEU A 402 -38.41 -5.41 3.43
N MET A 403 -39.39 -6.08 4.06
CA MET A 403 -39.34 -7.52 4.36
C MET A 403 -39.14 -8.38 3.10
N GLU A 404 -39.93 -8.12 2.04
CA GLU A 404 -39.83 -8.86 0.77
C GLU A 404 -38.46 -8.69 0.12
N THR A 405 -37.89 -7.48 0.16
CA THR A 405 -36.56 -7.21 -0.40
C THR A 405 -35.47 -7.93 0.40
N MET A 406 -35.52 -7.88 1.74
CA MET A 406 -34.58 -8.62 2.59
C MET A 406 -34.60 -10.11 2.29
N VAL A 407 -35.80 -10.72 2.26
CA VAL A 407 -35.97 -12.14 1.95
C VAL A 407 -35.50 -12.49 0.53
N ALA A 408 -35.79 -11.64 -0.46
CA ALA A 408 -35.32 -11.85 -1.84
C ALA A 408 -33.78 -11.80 -1.92
N SER A 409 -33.15 -10.84 -1.24
CA SER A 409 -31.69 -10.69 -1.19
C SER A 409 -31.04 -11.93 -0.56
N MET A 410 -31.56 -12.39 0.58
CA MET A 410 -31.07 -13.60 1.27
C MET A 410 -31.25 -14.88 0.45
N LYS A 411 -32.31 -14.97 -0.37
CA LYS A 411 -32.56 -16.14 -1.23
C LYS A 411 -31.68 -16.18 -2.46
N ALA A 412 -31.30 -15.01 -2.98
CA ALA A 412 -30.39 -14.92 -4.12
C ALA A 412 -28.95 -15.28 -3.72
N GLY A 413 -28.56 -14.98 -2.48
CA GLY A 413 -27.31 -15.43 -1.91
C GLY A 413 -27.21 -15.17 -0.44
N GLY A 414 -26.37 -15.97 0.22
CA GLY A 414 -26.09 -15.85 1.66
C GLY A 414 -24.62 -15.56 1.93
N GLY A 415 -23.90 -15.00 0.95
CA GLY A 415 -22.45 -14.86 1.00
C GLY A 415 -21.67 -16.14 0.70
N GLY A 416 -20.34 -15.98 0.65
CA GLY A 416 -19.37 -17.04 0.45
C GLY A 416 -18.43 -17.20 1.64
N ALA A 417 -17.17 -17.50 1.38
CA ALA A 417 -16.10 -17.21 2.33
C ALA A 417 -15.73 -15.73 2.19
N SER A 418 -15.39 -15.06 3.30
CA SER A 418 -14.74 -13.75 3.28
C SER A 418 -13.63 -13.69 2.21
N PRO A 419 -13.48 -12.58 1.46
CA PRO A 419 -14.05 -11.25 1.71
C PRO A 419 -15.39 -10.93 1.00
N GLU A 420 -16.02 -9.78 1.31
CA GLU A 420 -17.35 -9.35 0.80
C GLU A 420 -17.33 -8.02 -0.01
N ASN A 421 -18.40 -7.71 -0.77
CA ASN A 421 -18.48 -6.56 -1.70
C ASN A 421 -19.08 -5.26 -1.12
N ASP A 422 -18.66 -4.89 0.09
CA ASP A 422 -19.18 -3.75 0.84
C ASP A 422 -19.10 -2.41 0.10
N LEU A 423 -18.00 -2.12 -0.60
CA LEU A 423 -17.81 -0.79 -1.20
C LEU A 423 -18.59 -0.61 -2.50
N GLU A 424 -18.83 -1.66 -3.25
CA GLU A 424 -19.75 -1.67 -4.38
C GLU A 424 -21.17 -1.31 -3.93
N ALA A 425 -21.64 -1.98 -2.86
CA ALA A 425 -22.94 -1.70 -2.25
C ALA A 425 -23.01 -0.29 -1.66
N THR A 426 -21.95 0.15 -0.96
CA THR A 426 -21.85 1.50 -0.39
C THR A 426 -21.88 2.57 -1.47
N LEU A 427 -21.18 2.38 -2.59
CA LEU A 427 -21.24 3.27 -3.76
C LEU A 427 -22.62 3.30 -4.42
N ALA A 428 -23.37 2.19 -4.41
CA ALA A 428 -24.77 2.19 -4.82
C ALA A 428 -25.64 2.99 -3.84
N GLY A 429 -25.36 2.92 -2.54
CA GLY A 429 -25.97 3.75 -1.49
C GLY A 429 -25.72 5.25 -1.69
N VAL A 430 -24.51 5.65 -2.07
CA VAL A 430 -24.18 7.06 -2.37
C VAL A 430 -25.14 7.66 -3.42
N LYS A 431 -25.50 6.88 -4.44
CA LYS A 431 -26.43 7.33 -5.51
C LYS A 431 -27.85 7.59 -5.00
N LYS A 432 -28.18 7.11 -3.80
CA LYS A 432 -29.49 7.30 -3.16
C LYS A 432 -29.50 8.48 -2.19
N LEU A 433 -28.36 9.08 -1.85
CA LEU A 433 -28.28 10.23 -0.95
C LEU A 433 -28.98 11.47 -1.54
N ARG A 434 -29.56 12.29 -0.66
CA ARG A 434 -30.30 13.53 -0.92
C ARG A 434 -29.98 14.54 0.18
N GLY A 435 -29.65 15.77 -0.19
CA GLY A 435 -29.49 16.86 0.78
C GLY A 435 -28.48 16.52 1.89
N THR A 436 -28.98 16.39 3.12
CA THR A 436 -28.19 16.15 4.34
C THR A 436 -28.29 14.71 4.84
N ASP A 437 -28.56 13.76 3.96
CA ASP A 437 -28.60 12.36 4.35
C ASP A 437 -27.23 11.86 4.79
N GLU A 438 -27.25 11.00 5.80
CA GLU A 438 -26.08 10.27 6.26
C GLU A 438 -26.01 8.90 5.59
N LEU A 439 -24.81 8.44 5.25
CA LEU A 439 -24.57 7.13 4.65
C LEU A 439 -24.11 6.15 5.73
N ILE A 440 -24.94 5.15 6.01
CA ILE A 440 -24.69 4.15 7.04
C ILE A 440 -24.39 2.81 6.36
N LEU A 441 -23.27 2.19 6.71
CA LEU A 441 -22.95 0.82 6.35
C LEU A 441 -23.12 -0.07 7.60
N ILE A 442 -23.88 -1.14 7.47
CA ILE A 442 -24.03 -2.17 8.50
C ILE A 442 -23.39 -3.43 7.94
N ALA A 443 -22.35 -3.93 8.60
CA ALA A 443 -21.51 -5.00 8.07
C ALA A 443 -21.10 -6.02 9.14
N ASP A 444 -20.77 -7.24 8.68
CA ASP A 444 -20.14 -8.26 9.52
C ASP A 444 -18.69 -7.88 9.84
N ASN A 445 -18.39 -7.74 11.13
CA ASN A 445 -17.04 -7.47 11.60
C ASN A 445 -16.06 -8.61 11.30
N TYR A 446 -16.52 -9.83 11.10
CA TYR A 446 -15.64 -10.97 10.80
C TYR A 446 -15.22 -11.05 9.34
N SER A 447 -15.95 -10.40 8.42
CA SER A 447 -15.64 -10.39 7.00
C SER A 447 -14.71 -9.23 6.63
N ASP A 448 -13.65 -9.54 5.87
CA ASP A 448 -12.80 -8.53 5.24
C ASP A 448 -13.48 -7.97 3.99
N VAL A 449 -13.09 -6.77 3.58
CA VAL A 449 -13.72 -6.07 2.44
C VAL A 449 -12.95 -6.36 1.15
N ARG A 450 -13.61 -7.01 0.19
CA ARG A 450 -13.03 -7.50 -1.08
C ARG A 450 -12.57 -6.36 -1.96
N ASP A 451 -13.37 -5.30 -1.99
CA ASP A 451 -13.33 -4.25 -2.99
C ASP A 451 -12.78 -2.94 -2.43
N MET A 452 -11.84 -3.02 -1.47
CA MET A 452 -11.14 -1.87 -0.88
C MET A 452 -10.49 -0.95 -1.92
N GLU A 453 -10.18 -1.43 -3.13
CA GLU A 453 -9.73 -0.63 -4.26
C GLU A 453 -10.74 0.46 -4.67
N LEU A 454 -12.03 0.25 -4.40
CA LEU A 454 -13.11 1.20 -4.66
C LEU A 454 -13.18 2.34 -3.64
N LEU A 455 -12.49 2.23 -2.49
CA LEU A 455 -12.54 3.22 -1.40
C LEU A 455 -12.19 4.62 -1.89
N ALA A 456 -11.25 4.75 -2.82
CA ALA A 456 -10.87 6.02 -3.41
C ALA A 456 -12.02 6.75 -4.14
N ARG A 457 -13.11 6.06 -4.48
CA ARG A 457 -14.32 6.61 -5.12
C ARG A 457 -15.35 7.14 -4.12
N LEU A 458 -15.26 6.77 -2.85
CA LEU A 458 -16.13 7.29 -1.79
C LEU A 458 -15.64 8.69 -1.37
N LYS A 459 -16.53 9.68 -1.52
CA LYS A 459 -16.25 11.10 -1.24
C LYS A 459 -17.22 11.72 -0.24
N VAL A 460 -17.99 10.88 0.44
CA VAL A 460 -18.92 11.23 1.50
C VAL A 460 -18.52 10.45 2.76
N PRO A 461 -18.77 10.99 3.97
CA PRO A 461 -18.59 10.22 5.20
C PRO A 461 -19.39 8.92 5.16
N VAL A 462 -18.75 7.81 5.57
CA VAL A 462 -19.39 6.51 5.74
C VAL A 462 -19.38 6.16 7.22
N HIS A 463 -20.56 6.04 7.81
CA HIS A 463 -20.72 5.67 9.22
C HIS A 463 -21.01 4.17 9.32
N ILE A 464 -20.15 3.43 10.01
CA ILE A 464 -20.15 1.97 9.97
C ILE A 464 -20.66 1.42 11.30
N ILE A 465 -21.68 0.58 11.25
CA ILE A 465 -22.19 -0.19 12.39
C ILE A 465 -21.68 -1.62 12.23
N LEU A 466 -20.90 -2.10 13.20
CA LEU A 466 -20.27 -3.41 13.14
C LEU A 466 -21.01 -4.45 13.98
N ALA A 467 -21.50 -5.47 13.30
CA ALA A 467 -22.05 -6.65 13.94
C ALA A 467 -20.93 -7.65 14.30
N GLY A 468 -20.91 -8.14 15.54
CA GLY A 468 -19.93 -9.12 16.01
C GLY A 468 -18.58 -8.53 16.43
N SER A 469 -18.55 -7.29 16.93
CA SER A 469 -17.30 -6.58 17.26
C SER A 469 -16.65 -6.94 18.60
N GLY A 470 -17.19 -7.94 19.32
CA GLY A 470 -16.71 -8.35 20.65
C GLY A 470 -15.26 -8.88 20.69
N ALA A 471 -14.72 -9.36 19.56
CA ALA A 471 -13.34 -9.85 19.43
C ALA A 471 -12.37 -8.80 18.87
N GLY A 472 -12.79 -7.53 18.85
CA GLY A 472 -12.06 -6.43 18.23
C GLY A 472 -12.71 -6.02 16.92
N VAL A 473 -12.47 -4.78 16.53
CA VAL A 473 -12.91 -4.20 15.26
C VAL A 473 -11.99 -4.64 14.13
N ASN A 474 -12.59 -4.98 13.00
CA ASN A 474 -11.91 -5.26 11.75
C ASN A 474 -11.32 -3.98 11.12
N GLU A 475 -10.03 -4.04 10.79
CA GLU A 475 -9.22 -2.92 10.37
C GLU A 475 -9.62 -2.29 9.02
N ASP A 476 -10.30 -3.01 8.13
CA ASP A 476 -10.76 -2.47 6.85
C ASP A 476 -11.84 -1.41 7.07
N TYR A 477 -12.74 -1.63 8.03
CA TYR A 477 -13.77 -0.64 8.39
C TYR A 477 -13.18 0.59 9.09
N LEU A 478 -12.11 0.43 9.88
CA LEU A 478 -11.37 1.58 10.42
C LEU A 478 -10.74 2.41 9.29
N GLU A 479 -10.18 1.75 8.28
CA GLU A 479 -9.63 2.43 7.10
C GLU A 479 -10.73 3.14 6.29
N ILE A 480 -11.89 2.52 6.07
CA ILE A 480 -13.01 3.13 5.35
C ILE A 480 -13.45 4.40 6.07
N ALA A 481 -13.73 4.33 7.37
CA ALA A 481 -14.16 5.48 8.15
C ALA A 481 -13.06 6.57 8.19
N TYR A 482 -11.79 6.19 8.37
CA TYR A 482 -10.66 7.12 8.33
C TYR A 482 -10.56 7.89 7.01
N LYS A 483 -10.65 7.18 5.88
CA LYS A 483 -10.46 7.77 4.53
C LYS A 483 -11.66 8.58 4.07
N THR A 484 -12.86 8.26 4.55
CA THR A 484 -14.10 8.95 4.19
C THR A 484 -14.45 10.10 5.14
N GLY A 485 -13.79 10.19 6.29
CA GLY A 485 -14.15 11.14 7.35
C GLY A 485 -15.43 10.74 8.09
N GLY A 486 -15.83 9.47 7.99
CA GLY A 486 -16.94 8.90 8.73
C GLY A 486 -16.51 8.32 10.08
N SER A 487 -17.24 7.31 10.55
CA SER A 487 -17.08 6.77 11.89
C SER A 487 -17.30 5.26 11.94
N VAL A 488 -16.85 4.63 13.02
CA VAL A 488 -17.15 3.22 13.34
C VAL A 488 -17.91 3.17 14.65
N HIS A 489 -18.90 2.29 14.76
CA HIS A 489 -19.76 2.16 15.91
C HIS A 489 -19.90 0.69 16.30
N THR A 490 -19.74 0.42 17.59
CA THR A 490 -19.93 -0.90 18.21
C THR A 490 -21.12 -0.86 19.16
N LEU A 491 -21.43 -1.99 19.81
CA LEU A 491 -22.51 -2.08 20.80
C LEU A 491 -22.47 -0.93 21.82
N THR A 492 -21.29 -0.53 22.30
CA THR A 492 -21.14 0.39 23.44
C THR A 492 -20.23 1.59 23.17
N GLN A 493 -19.60 1.69 21.99
CA GLN A 493 -18.63 2.74 21.70
C GLN A 493 -18.85 3.32 20.30
N ASP A 494 -18.79 4.65 20.22
CA ASP A 494 -18.87 5.42 18.97
C ASP A 494 -17.49 6.05 18.68
N ILE A 495 -16.90 5.74 17.53
CA ILE A 495 -15.55 6.15 17.13
C ILE A 495 -15.64 7.12 15.94
N GLU A 496 -15.84 8.40 16.23
CA GLU A 496 -16.16 9.43 15.22
C GLU A 496 -14.95 10.17 14.63
N ASP A 497 -13.81 10.17 15.34
CA ASP A 497 -12.69 11.07 15.07
C ASP A 497 -11.48 10.37 14.43
N LEU A 498 -11.68 9.24 13.72
CA LEU A 498 -10.60 8.45 13.12
C LEU A 498 -9.72 9.28 12.18
N ALA A 499 -10.32 10.13 11.34
CA ALA A 499 -9.60 10.97 10.39
C ALA A 499 -8.62 11.98 11.03
N LYS A 500 -8.72 12.23 12.34
CA LYS A 500 -7.83 13.12 13.10
C LYS A 500 -6.57 12.39 13.61
N LEU A 501 -6.50 11.06 13.50
CA LEU A 501 -5.37 10.30 14.00
C LEU A 501 -4.12 10.55 13.15
N ALA A 502 -3.02 10.86 13.84
CA ALA A 502 -1.71 11.02 13.22
C ALA A 502 -1.02 9.67 12.99
N ASP A 503 -0.14 9.59 11.99
CA ASP A 503 0.65 8.38 11.74
C ASP A 503 1.42 7.91 12.99
N GLY A 504 1.34 6.62 13.30
CA GLY A 504 1.94 5.99 14.47
C GLY A 504 1.12 6.12 15.75
N GLN A 505 0.06 6.94 15.76
CA GLN A 505 -0.83 7.07 16.92
C GLN A 505 -1.58 5.76 17.16
N THR A 506 -1.87 5.48 18.43
CA THR A 506 -2.74 4.37 18.83
C THR A 506 -4.10 4.86 19.30
N ILE A 507 -5.13 4.05 19.06
CA ILE A 507 -6.49 4.23 19.57
C ILE A 507 -6.93 2.94 20.27
N THR A 508 -7.70 3.10 21.36
CA THR A 508 -8.29 1.99 22.10
C THR A 508 -9.77 1.86 21.74
N ILE A 509 -10.17 0.65 21.32
CA ILE A 509 -11.55 0.32 20.99
C ILE A 509 -11.91 -0.95 21.74
N GLY A 510 -12.83 -0.83 22.71
CA GLY A 510 -13.09 -1.87 23.70
C GLY A 510 -11.81 -2.35 24.37
N ASP A 511 -11.56 -3.66 24.30
CA ASP A 511 -10.38 -4.29 24.90
C ASP A 511 -9.13 -4.29 24.02
N TYR A 512 -9.21 -3.70 22.83
CA TYR A 512 -8.18 -3.79 21.80
C TYR A 512 -7.53 -2.43 21.53
N GLN A 513 -6.29 -2.47 21.08
CA GLN A 513 -5.54 -1.28 20.69
C GLN A 513 -5.16 -1.40 19.22
N TYR A 514 -5.29 -0.30 18.48
CA TYR A 514 -4.99 -0.22 17.06
C TYR A 514 -3.99 0.89 16.81
N ARG A 515 -3.01 0.63 15.95
CA ARG A 515 -2.04 1.65 15.49
C ARG A 515 -2.35 2.03 14.05
N VAL A 516 -2.38 3.34 13.76
CA VAL A 516 -2.62 3.86 12.41
C VAL A 516 -1.32 4.18 11.69
N SER A 517 -1.27 3.97 10.38
CA SER A 517 -0.19 4.41 9.51
C SER A 517 -0.72 4.65 8.10
N LYS A 518 -0.72 5.91 7.66
CA LYS A 518 -1.20 6.35 6.34
C LYS A 518 -2.63 5.89 6.03
N GLY A 519 -3.46 5.79 7.08
CA GLY A 519 -4.85 5.31 7.04
C GLY A 519 -5.01 3.79 7.02
N LYS A 520 -3.93 3.01 7.06
CA LYS A 520 -3.97 1.58 7.42
C LYS A 520 -3.99 1.43 8.93
N PHE A 521 -4.67 0.41 9.44
CA PHE A 521 -4.72 0.07 10.86
C PHE A 521 -4.12 -1.31 11.09
N LEU A 522 -3.56 -1.51 12.28
CA LEU A 522 -3.12 -2.81 12.76
C LEU A 522 -3.48 -2.93 14.23
N GLN A 523 -4.18 -4.01 14.59
CA GLN A 523 -4.35 -4.37 15.99
C GLN A 523 -2.98 -4.70 16.62
N VAL A 524 -2.65 -4.03 17.72
CA VAL A 524 -1.41 -4.21 18.48
C VAL A 524 -1.73 -4.67 19.90
N SER A 525 -0.76 -5.32 20.56
CA SER A 525 -0.89 -5.63 21.98
C SER A 525 -1.00 -4.35 22.81
N LYS A 526 -1.87 -4.35 23.83
CA LYS A 526 -1.90 -3.26 24.82
C LYS A 526 -0.52 -3.16 25.48
N GLY A 527 0.12 -2.01 25.31
CA GLY A 527 1.43 -1.69 25.90
C GLY A 527 1.40 -1.54 27.41
#